data_AF-A0A238UDQ8-F1
#
_entry.id   AF-A0A238UDQ8-F1
#
_cell.length_a   1.000
_cell.length_b   1.000
_cell.length_c   1.000
_cell.angle_alpha   90.00
_cell.angle_beta   90.00
_cell.angle_gamma   90.00
#
_symmetry.space_group_name_H-M   'P 1'
#
loop_
_entity.id
_entity.type
_entity.pdbx_description
1 polymer ?
#
loop_
_entity_poly.entity_id
_entity_poly.type
_entity_poly.pdbx_seq_one_letter_code
_entity_poly.pdbx_strand_id
1 'polypeptide(L)'
;MKKITLIICLLLISTSLFSQNREGSIFYSFVEKTDTEYKISVDIYEVDKIEFIKVELVDENKNELVVETAELALREGKYYLKFNGEEKQVVPEDISLTIKNEYNDTKYPQINVKLLDKLLRIVDYSQKVFY
;
A
#
# COMPACT_ATOMS: atom_id res chain seq x y z
N MET A 1 -16.31 -41.75 -4.65
CA MET A 1 -16.10 -40.41 -5.23
C MET A 1 -15.74 -39.40 -4.12
N LYS A 2 -14.55 -39.47 -3.52
CA LYS A 2 -14.16 -38.62 -2.36
C LYS A 2 -12.75 -38.00 -2.45
N LYS A 3 -12.08 -38.07 -3.60
CA LYS A 3 -10.69 -37.59 -3.76
C LYS A 3 -10.52 -36.34 -4.64
N ILE A 4 -11.58 -35.91 -5.33
CA ILE A 4 -11.50 -34.81 -6.32
C ILE A 4 -11.82 -33.45 -5.68
N THR A 5 -12.57 -33.42 -4.58
CA THR A 5 -13.04 -32.18 -3.96
C THR A 5 -11.93 -31.38 -3.26
N LEU A 6 -10.83 -32.03 -2.84
CA LEU A 6 -9.76 -31.36 -2.08
C LEU A 6 -8.88 -30.45 -2.96
N ILE A 7 -8.71 -30.79 -4.24
CA ILE A 7 -7.81 -30.07 -5.16
C ILE A 7 -8.42 -28.74 -5.62
N ILE A 8 -9.75 -28.67 -5.75
CA ILE A 8 -10.46 -27.45 -6.15
C ILE A 8 -10.48 -26.42 -5.02
N CYS A 9 -10.49 -26.87 -3.75
CA CYS A 9 -10.45 -25.96 -2.61
C CYS A 9 -9.08 -25.30 -2.42
N LEU A 10 -7.98 -25.98 -2.76
CA LEU A 10 -6.63 -25.41 -2.68
C LEU A 10 -6.36 -24.35 -3.77
N LEU A 11 -7.03 -24.45 -4.92
CA LEU A 11 -6.85 -23.52 -6.04
C LEU A 11 -7.59 -22.18 -5.85
N LEU A 12 -8.54 -22.10 -4.93
CA LEU A 12 -9.30 -20.87 -4.64
C LEU A 12 -8.69 -20.00 -3.53
N ILE A 13 -7.68 -20.51 -2.80
CA ILE A 13 -7.09 -19.79 -1.65
C ILE A 13 -5.90 -18.90 -2.08
N SER A 14 -5.33 -19.11 -3.28
CA SER A 14 -4.15 -18.34 -3.72
C SER A 14 -4.47 -16.97 -4.34
N THR A 15 -5.72 -16.66 -4.67
CA THR A 15 -6.07 -15.42 -5.39
C THR A 15 -6.39 -14.23 -4.49
N SER A 16 -6.41 -14.38 -3.17
CA SER A 16 -6.68 -13.28 -2.23
C SER A 16 -5.42 -12.50 -1.82
N LEU A 17 -4.24 -12.89 -2.29
CA LEU A 17 -2.97 -12.28 -1.86
C LEU A 17 -2.54 -11.05 -2.65
N PHE A 18 -3.10 -10.78 -3.82
CA PHE A 18 -2.67 -9.64 -4.63
C PHE A 18 -3.42 -8.37 -4.22
N SER A 19 -2.65 -7.32 -3.91
CA SER A 19 -3.13 -5.93 -4.03
C SER A 19 -3.77 -5.78 -5.41
N GLN A 20 -4.92 -5.12 -5.50
CA GLN A 20 -5.60 -4.91 -6.79
C GLN A 20 -4.82 -3.89 -7.62
N ASN A 21 -3.70 -4.32 -8.20
CA ASN A 21 -2.97 -3.52 -9.16
C ASN A 21 -3.70 -3.62 -10.50
N ARG A 22 -4.17 -2.47 -10.99
CA ARG A 22 -4.96 -2.36 -12.22
C ARG A 22 -4.04 -2.31 -13.43
N GLU A 23 -4.47 -2.86 -14.56
CA GLU A 23 -3.77 -2.68 -15.84
C GLU A 23 -3.63 -1.18 -16.16
N GLY A 24 -2.42 -0.72 -16.49
CA GLY A 24 -2.09 0.70 -16.65
C GLY A 24 -1.77 1.44 -15.34
N SER A 25 -1.61 0.73 -14.22
CA SER A 25 -1.11 1.32 -12.97
C SER A 25 0.32 1.83 -13.14
N ILE A 26 0.61 3.01 -12.60
CA ILE A 26 1.95 3.60 -12.62
C ILE A 26 2.81 3.20 -11.42
N PHE A 27 2.26 2.36 -10.54
CA PHE A 27 2.97 1.79 -9.41
C PHE A 27 2.42 0.42 -9.00
N TYR A 28 3.23 -0.34 -8.27
CA TYR A 28 2.77 -1.52 -7.54
C TYR A 28 2.91 -1.26 -6.04
N SER A 29 1.98 -1.80 -5.26
CA SER A 29 2.14 -1.87 -3.81
C SER A 29 1.97 -3.29 -3.29
N PHE A 30 2.72 -3.58 -2.24
CA PHE A 30 2.56 -4.78 -1.43
C PHE A 30 2.39 -4.39 0.03
N VAL A 31 1.46 -5.02 0.73
CA VAL A 31 1.18 -4.75 2.13
C VAL A 31 1.17 -6.04 2.92
N GLU A 32 2.07 -6.13 3.88
CA GLU A 32 2.15 -7.21 4.86
C GLU A 32 1.59 -6.72 6.20
N LYS A 33 0.65 -7.48 6.77
CA LYS A 33 0.12 -7.23 8.13
C LYS A 33 0.89 -8.10 9.12
N THR A 34 1.39 -7.49 10.19
CA THR A 34 1.90 -8.17 11.38
C THR A 34 0.99 -7.85 12.59
N ASP A 35 1.29 -8.45 13.73
CA ASP A 35 0.57 -8.18 14.99
C ASP A 35 0.70 -6.73 15.46
N THR A 36 1.71 -5.98 15.02
CA THR A 36 1.98 -4.63 15.52
C THR A 36 2.01 -3.56 14.44
N GLU A 37 2.14 -3.96 13.17
CA GLU A 37 2.43 -3.04 12.07
C GLU A 37 1.79 -3.50 10.76
N TYR A 38 1.63 -2.55 9.84
CA TYR A 38 1.51 -2.85 8.42
C TYR A 38 2.79 -2.36 7.73
N LYS A 39 3.49 -3.27 7.06
CA LYS A 39 4.66 -2.98 6.24
C LYS A 39 4.22 -2.82 4.79
N ILE A 40 4.50 -1.67 4.21
CA ILE A 40 4.03 -1.27 2.90
C ILE A 40 5.25 -1.04 2.01
N SER A 41 5.34 -1.82 0.94
CA SER A 41 6.32 -1.64 -0.14
C SER A 41 5.64 -0.99 -1.33
N VAL A 42 6.29 0.01 -1.94
CA VAL A 42 5.78 0.79 -3.06
C VAL A 42 6.86 0.90 -4.13
N ASP A 43 6.53 0.50 -5.35
CA ASP A 43 7.41 0.58 -6.51
C ASP A 43 6.76 1.52 -7.54
N ILE A 44 7.35 2.69 -7.78
CA ILE A 44 6.79 3.73 -8.66
C ILE A 44 7.56 3.76 -9.99
N TYR A 45 6.86 3.57 -11.11
CA TYR A 45 7.46 3.54 -12.45
C TYR A 45 7.37 4.88 -13.19
N GLU A 46 6.34 5.70 -12.91
CA GLU A 46 6.19 7.07 -13.44
C GLU A 46 6.25 8.09 -12.29
N VAL A 47 7.46 8.34 -11.78
CA VAL A 47 7.70 9.15 -10.59
C VAL A 47 7.60 10.67 -10.83
N ASP A 48 7.71 11.12 -12.07
CA ASP A 48 7.72 12.55 -12.46
C ASP A 48 6.40 13.29 -12.16
N LYS A 49 5.32 12.55 -11.91
CA LYS A 49 3.99 13.08 -11.61
C LYS A 49 3.62 12.98 -10.12
N ILE A 50 4.54 12.52 -9.28
CA ILE A 50 4.26 12.12 -7.91
C ILE A 50 5.08 12.95 -6.92
N GLU A 51 4.38 13.56 -5.98
CA GLU A 51 4.98 14.33 -4.89
C GLU A 51 4.65 13.75 -3.52
N PHE A 52 3.56 12.98 -3.39
CA PHE A 52 3.19 12.37 -2.12
C PHE A 52 2.70 10.93 -2.26
N ILE A 53 2.94 10.15 -1.22
CA ILE A 53 2.38 8.81 -1.02
C ILE A 53 1.50 8.87 0.23
N LYS A 54 0.19 8.78 0.06
CA LYS A 54 -0.78 8.74 1.15
C LYS A 54 -1.15 7.29 1.46
N VAL A 55 -1.07 6.91 2.72
CA VAL A 55 -1.48 5.60 3.22
C VAL A 55 -2.66 5.80 4.18
N GLU A 56 -3.74 5.04 3.96
CA GLU A 56 -4.92 5.08 4.82
C GLU A 56 -5.23 3.67 5.33
N LEU A 57 -5.38 3.53 6.65
CA LEU A 57 -6.04 2.37 7.26
C LEU A 57 -7.51 2.71 7.44
N VAL A 58 -8.38 1.86 6.89
CA VAL A 58 -9.83 2.01 6.99
C VAL A 58 -10.50 0.73 7.48
N ASP A 59 -11.65 0.87 8.13
CA ASP A 59 -12.48 -0.27 8.56
C ASP A 59 -13.39 -0.83 7.44
N GLU A 60 -14.18 -1.85 7.75
CA GLU A 60 -15.13 -2.47 6.80
C GLU A 60 -16.18 -1.49 6.23
N ASN A 61 -16.47 -0.42 6.97
CA ASN A 61 -17.42 0.64 6.59
C ASN A 61 -16.74 1.83 5.91
N LYS A 62 -15.44 1.73 5.61
CA LYS A 62 -14.60 2.79 5.00
C LYS A 62 -14.38 4.00 5.90
N ASN A 63 -14.52 3.86 7.23
CA ASN A 63 -14.12 4.90 8.15
C ASN A 63 -12.59 4.95 8.24
N GLU A 64 -12.01 6.15 8.17
CA GLU A 64 -10.57 6.36 8.32
C GLU A 64 -10.17 6.15 9.79
N LEU A 65 -9.25 5.21 10.03
CA LEU A 65 -8.68 4.91 11.35
C LEU A 65 -7.30 5.54 11.52
N VAL A 66 -6.48 5.48 10.47
CA VAL A 66 -5.13 6.08 10.41
C VAL A 66 -4.92 6.66 9.03
N VAL A 67 -4.31 7.84 8.96
CA VAL A 67 -3.92 8.50 7.72
C VAL A 67 -2.51 9.03 7.86
N GLU A 68 -1.60 8.55 7.01
CA GLU A 68 -0.22 9.00 6.97
C GLU A 68 0.15 9.45 5.56
N THR A 69 1.02 10.45 5.45
CA THR A 69 1.47 10.98 4.15
C THR A 69 2.98 11.11 4.14
N ALA A 70 3.62 10.47 3.17
CA ALA A 70 5.04 10.65 2.87
C ALA A 70 5.21 11.65 1.73
N GLU A 71 6.19 12.54 1.84
CA GLU A 71 6.58 13.49 0.79
C GLU A 71 7.78 12.92 0.03
N LEU A 72 7.69 12.90 -1.30
CA LEU A 72 8.74 12.46 -2.20
C LEU A 72 9.31 13.67 -2.94
N ALA A 73 10.59 13.96 -2.72
CA ALA A 73 11.28 15.11 -3.30
C ALA A 73 12.49 14.68 -4.14
N LEU A 74 12.62 15.25 -5.33
CA LEU A 74 13.82 15.12 -6.17
C LEU A 74 14.79 16.26 -5.85
N ARG A 75 15.99 15.93 -5.35
CA ARG A 75 17.07 16.89 -5.09
C ARG A 75 18.36 16.36 -5.66
N GLU A 76 19.03 17.16 -6.50
CA GLU A 76 20.33 16.81 -7.09
C GLU A 76 20.33 15.44 -7.82
N GLY A 77 19.22 15.08 -8.46
CA GLY A 77 19.07 13.81 -9.17
C GLY A 77 18.81 12.58 -8.29
N LYS A 78 18.58 12.78 -6.98
CA LYS A 78 18.26 11.72 -6.02
C LYS A 78 16.90 11.96 -5.39
N TYR A 79 16.17 10.87 -5.13
CA TYR A 79 14.89 10.94 -4.44
C TYR A 79 15.08 10.86 -2.92
N TYR A 80 14.35 11.69 -2.22
CA TYR A 80 14.28 11.75 -0.77
C TYR A 80 12.83 11.58 -0.34
N LEU A 81 12.60 10.70 0.61
CA LEU A 81 11.30 10.44 1.19
C LEU A 81 11.29 10.97 2.61
N LYS A 82 10.36 11.87 2.91
CA LYS A 82 10.09 12.37 4.25
C LYS A 82 8.84 11.70 4.80
N PHE A 83 8.97 10.98 5.90
CA PHE A 83 7.90 10.21 6.53
C PHE A 83 8.13 10.13 8.05
N ASN A 84 7.08 10.30 8.85
CA ASN A 84 7.15 10.28 10.33
C ASN A 84 8.23 11.19 10.94
N GLY A 85 8.48 12.35 10.32
CA GLY A 85 9.49 13.31 10.77
C GLY A 85 10.93 12.98 10.38
N GLU A 86 11.17 11.81 9.78
CA GLU A 86 12.47 11.42 9.24
C GLU A 86 12.52 11.65 7.73
N GLU A 87 13.68 12.03 7.21
CA GLU A 87 13.94 12.12 5.77
C GLU A 87 15.09 11.19 5.41
N LYS A 88 14.89 10.35 4.41
CA LYS A 88 15.91 9.41 3.91
C LYS A 88 15.96 9.42 2.39
N GLN A 89 17.14 9.19 1.83
CA GLN A 89 17.27 8.93 0.40
C GLN A 89 16.62 7.58 0.07
N VAL A 90 15.88 7.52 -1.04
CA VAL A 90 15.19 6.31 -1.52
C VAL A 90 15.42 6.10 -3.01
N VAL A 91 15.13 4.89 -3.47
CA VAL A 91 14.92 4.57 -4.89
C VAL A 91 13.40 4.46 -5.08
N PRO A 92 12.79 5.10 -6.09
CA PRO A 92 11.33 5.02 -6.30
C PRO A 92 10.77 3.61 -6.45
N GLU A 93 11.60 2.66 -6.88
CA GLU A 93 11.28 1.24 -7.06
C GLU A 93 11.55 0.38 -5.80
N ASP A 94 11.86 1.02 -4.66
CA ASP A 94 12.12 0.35 -3.38
C ASP A 94 11.76 1.28 -2.21
N ILE A 95 10.51 1.73 -2.16
CA ILE A 95 10.00 2.55 -1.06
C ILE A 95 9.37 1.65 -0.01
N SER A 96 9.86 1.75 1.22
CA SER A 96 9.28 1.06 2.38
C SER A 96 8.74 2.05 3.41
N LEU A 97 7.47 1.85 3.75
CA LEU A 97 6.70 2.59 4.75
C LEU A 97 6.17 1.62 5.81
N THR A 98 6.08 2.09 7.05
CA THR A 98 5.52 1.32 8.17
C THR A 98 4.48 2.17 8.88
N ILE A 99 3.28 1.61 9.06
CA ILE A 99 2.25 2.21 9.92
C ILE A 99 1.97 1.26 11.09
N LYS A 100 1.63 1.82 12.25
CA LYS A 100 1.27 1.02 13.42
C LYS A 100 -0.09 0.38 13.26
N ASN A 101 -0.22 -0.86 13.71
CA ASN A 101 -1.47 -1.60 13.74
C ASN A 101 -2.09 -1.49 15.14
N GLU A 102 -2.58 -0.29 15.49
CA GLU A 102 -3.25 -0.04 16.77
C GLU A 102 -4.68 -0.61 16.80
N TYR A 103 -5.21 -1.00 15.64
CA TYR A 103 -6.58 -1.42 15.43
C TYR A 103 -6.68 -2.90 15.04
N ASN A 104 -5.90 -3.76 15.72
CA ASN A 104 -5.79 -5.19 15.44
C ASN A 104 -7.10 -5.96 15.40
N ASP A 105 -8.04 -5.59 16.26
CA ASP A 105 -9.35 -6.23 16.40
C ASP A 105 -10.38 -5.76 15.37
N THR A 106 -9.98 -4.84 14.47
CA THR A 106 -10.85 -4.37 13.40
C THR A 106 -11.16 -5.52 12.46
N LYS A 107 -12.45 -5.70 12.19
CA LYS A 107 -12.93 -6.67 11.23
C LYS A 107 -12.69 -6.14 9.81
N TYR A 108 -12.05 -6.96 8.98
CA TYR A 108 -11.71 -6.64 7.59
C TYR A 108 -10.99 -5.30 7.38
N PRO A 109 -9.85 -5.05 8.06
CA PRO A 109 -9.13 -3.80 7.85
C PRO A 109 -8.65 -3.72 6.40
N GLN A 110 -8.61 -2.51 5.88
CA GLN A 110 -8.14 -2.23 4.53
C GLN A 110 -7.06 -1.16 4.55
N ILE A 111 -5.98 -1.39 3.80
CA ILE A 111 -4.95 -0.39 3.51
C ILE A 111 -5.15 0.14 2.11
N ASN A 112 -5.26 1.46 1.99
CA ASN A 112 -5.19 2.18 0.72
C ASN A 112 -3.82 2.83 0.59
N VAL A 113 -3.18 2.67 -0.56
CA VAL A 113 -1.99 3.44 -0.92
C VAL A 113 -2.34 4.30 -2.12
N LYS A 114 -2.18 5.61 -2.00
CA LYS A 114 -2.54 6.60 -3.03
C LYS A 114 -1.30 7.41 -3.38
N LEU A 115 -1.02 7.52 -4.67
CA LEU A 115 -0.01 8.44 -5.19
C LEU A 115 -0.70 9.76 -5.53
N LEU A 116 -0.13 10.86 -5.03
CA LEU A 116 -0.68 12.20 -5.21
C LEU A 116 0.30 13.10 -5.94
N ASP A 117 -0.24 14.02 -6.74
CA ASP A 117 0.53 15.09 -7.34
C ASP A 117 0.73 16.28 -6.37
N LYS A 118 1.46 17.30 -6.80
CA LYS A 118 1.68 18.56 -6.07
C LYS A 118 0.41 19.31 -5.65
N LEU A 119 -0.73 19.04 -6.29
CA LEU A 119 -2.04 19.62 -5.98
C LEU A 119 -2.88 18.70 -5.10
N LEU A 120 -2.28 17.63 -4.55
CA LEU A 120 -2.91 16.60 -3.73
C LEU A 120 -4.00 15.83 -4.48
N ARG A 121 -3.96 15.81 -5.81
CA ARG A 121 -4.90 15.02 -6.63
C ARG A 121 -4.38 13.59 -6.72
N ILE A 122 -5.28 12.63 -6.60
CA ILE A 122 -4.94 11.21 -6.76
C ILE A 122 -4.56 10.97 -8.22
N VAL A 123 -3.30 10.59 -8.43
CA VAL A 123 -2.79 10.16 -9.73
C VAL A 123 -3.11 8.69 -9.94
N ASP A 124 -2.85 7.87 -8.92
CA ASP A 124 -3.16 6.45 -8.93
C ASP A 124 -3.35 5.92 -7.51
N TYR A 125 -3.95 4.75 -7.37
CA TYR A 125 -4.15 4.11 -6.06
C TYR A 125 -4.20 2.59 -6.15
N SER A 126 -3.94 1.97 -5.01
CA SER A 126 -4.07 0.54 -4.79
C SER A 126 -4.73 0.28 -3.44
N GLN A 127 -5.34 -0.89 -3.30
CA GLN A 127 -6.01 -1.29 -2.06
C GLN A 127 -5.73 -2.75 -1.72
N LYS A 128 -5.60 -3.02 -0.42
CA LYS A 128 -5.47 -4.36 0.15
C LYS A 128 -6.46 -4.54 1.29
N VAL A 129 -7.34 -5.53 1.18
CA VAL A 129 -8.25 -5.96 2.26
C VAL A 129 -7.64 -7.18 2.95
N PHE A 130 -7.71 -7.22 4.27
CA PHE A 130 -7.28 -8.37 5.08
C PHE A 130 -8.50 -9.14 5.58
N TYR A 131 -8.53 -10.46 5.40
CA TYR A 131 -9.66 -11.34 5.75
C TYR A 131 -9.39 -12.20 6.96
#